data_AF-U4PMY5-F1
#
_entry.id   AF-U4PMY5-F1
#
_cell.length_a   1.000
_cell.length_b   1.000
_cell.length_c   1.000
_cell.angle_alpha   90.00
_cell.angle_beta   90.00
_cell.angle_gamma   90.00
#
_symmetry.space_group_name_H-M   'P 1'
#
loop_
_entity.id
_entity.type
_entity.pdbx_description
1 polymer ?
#
loop_
_entity_poly.entity_id
_entity_poly.type
_entity_poly.pdbx_seq_one_letter_code
_entity_poly.pdbx_strand_id
1 'polypeptide(L)'
;MFACNGSPNGGDVLRRKTPSRKAEDSIKATCKVCGHDVMYSPQRTWNLMRHVWIMHQSSKPNQCSICGYSHIKPYVRKHIESQHKHDSNATIIDLKSPELEAEWSQLLDQCFGVTYRKWKHHKEDTQHTGGLLFDDDELRG
;
A
#
# COMPACT_ATOMS: atom_id res chain seq x y z
N MET A 1 52.00 -26.91 -21.14
CA MET A 1 52.04 -26.81 -19.67
C MET A 1 51.78 -25.35 -19.32
N PHE A 2 50.65 -24.84 -18.82
CA PHE A 2 49.35 -25.34 -18.35
C PHE A 2 48.31 -24.23 -18.63
N ALA A 3 47.06 -24.61 -18.89
CA ALA A 3 45.93 -23.70 -19.02
C ALA A 3 45.43 -23.21 -17.64
N CYS A 4 44.97 -21.97 -17.55
CA CYS A 4 43.93 -21.62 -16.59
C CYS A 4 42.90 -20.68 -17.25
N ASN A 5 41.66 -21.14 -17.23
CA ASN A 5 40.45 -20.46 -17.67
C ASN A 5 40.03 -19.44 -16.60
N GLY A 6 39.79 -18.19 -16.98
CA GLY A 6 39.13 -17.19 -16.15
C GLY A 6 37.80 -16.79 -16.78
N SER A 7 36.69 -17.32 -16.25
CA SER A 7 35.33 -17.01 -16.69
C SER A 7 34.96 -15.54 -16.46
N PRO A 8 34.14 -14.91 -17.32
CA PRO A 8 33.53 -13.63 -17.03
C PRO A 8 32.32 -13.87 -16.11
N ASN A 9 32.48 -13.62 -14.81
CA ASN A 9 31.31 -13.56 -13.93
C ASN A 9 30.62 -12.22 -14.14
N GLY A 10 29.55 -12.27 -14.92
CA GLY A 10 28.52 -11.24 -14.95
C GLY A 10 27.88 -11.09 -13.58
N GLY A 11 27.51 -9.86 -13.28
CA GLY A 11 26.86 -9.52 -12.02
C GLY A 11 26.70 -8.01 -11.83
N ASP A 12 26.33 -7.28 -12.89
CA ASP A 12 25.73 -5.97 -12.71
C ASP A 12 24.44 -6.18 -11.91
N VAL A 13 24.57 -6.02 -10.59
CA VAL A 13 23.44 -5.85 -9.69
C VAL A 13 22.71 -4.63 -10.22
N LEU A 14 21.67 -4.85 -11.03
CA LEU A 14 20.64 -3.88 -11.32
C LEU A 14 20.04 -3.51 -9.97
N ARG A 15 20.69 -2.54 -9.32
CA ARG A 15 20.18 -1.85 -8.14
C ARG A 15 18.89 -1.24 -8.63
N ARG A 16 17.76 -1.88 -8.29
CA ARG A 16 16.43 -1.30 -8.42
C ARG A 16 16.52 0.09 -7.81
N LYS A 17 16.64 1.11 -8.66
CA LYS A 17 16.54 2.50 -8.26
C LYS A 17 15.13 2.62 -7.72
N THR A 18 14.99 2.57 -6.40
CA THR A 18 13.74 2.97 -5.75
C THR A 18 13.45 4.38 -6.26
N PRO A 19 12.33 4.63 -6.95
CA PRO A 19 12.08 5.93 -7.54
C PRO A 19 12.20 6.99 -6.44
N SER A 20 13.16 7.90 -6.65
CA SER A 20 13.44 9.02 -5.76
C SER A 20 12.20 9.91 -5.73
N ARG A 21 11.57 10.02 -4.57
CA ARG A 21 10.34 10.79 -4.38
C ARG A 21 10.68 12.26 -4.57
N LYS A 22 10.16 12.89 -5.63
CA LYS A 22 10.16 14.34 -5.70
C LYS A 22 9.08 14.86 -4.74
N ALA A 23 9.41 15.91 -3.97
CA ALA A 23 8.50 16.50 -2.98
C ALA A 23 7.25 17.14 -3.63
N GLU A 24 7.26 17.33 -4.94
CA GLU A 24 6.21 17.96 -5.74
C GLU A 24 4.91 17.14 -5.86
N ASP A 25 4.93 15.83 -5.59
CA ASP A 25 3.75 14.93 -5.70
C ASP A 25 2.97 14.76 -4.37
N SER A 26 3.35 15.47 -3.31
CA SER A 26 2.67 15.38 -2.01
C SER A 26 1.46 16.31 -1.98
N ILE A 27 0.27 15.74 -2.13
CA ILE A 27 -1.01 16.44 -2.13
C ILE A 27 -1.55 16.51 -0.70
N LYS A 28 -2.09 17.67 -0.32
CA LYS A 28 -2.84 17.82 0.94
C LYS A 28 -4.31 17.46 0.73
N ALA A 29 -4.85 16.64 1.63
CA ALA A 29 -6.28 16.38 1.73
C ALA A 29 -6.77 16.69 3.14
N THR A 30 -7.72 17.61 3.24
CA THR A 30 -8.35 17.97 4.52
C THR A 30 -9.52 17.04 4.78
N CYS A 31 -9.55 16.42 5.96
CA CYS A 31 -10.68 15.61 6.38
C CYS A 31 -11.90 16.49 6.67
N LYS A 32 -13.04 16.23 6.03
CA LYS A 32 -14.28 16.99 6.26
C LYS A 32 -14.93 16.74 7.61
N VAL A 33 -14.63 15.62 8.25
CA VAL A 33 -15.25 15.21 9.53
C VAL A 33 -14.52 15.84 10.72
N CYS A 34 -13.18 15.84 10.73
CA CYS A 34 -12.38 16.39 11.84
C CYS A 34 -11.57 17.65 11.50
N GLY A 35 -11.55 18.09 10.23
CA GLY A 35 -10.78 19.26 9.79
C GLY A 35 -9.26 19.04 9.71
N HIS A 36 -8.76 17.83 9.97
CA HIS A 36 -7.32 17.56 9.97
C HIS A 36 -6.76 17.44 8.56
N ASP A 37 -5.66 18.13 8.28
CA ASP A 37 -4.94 18.03 7.02
C ASP A 37 -4.05 16.79 6.97
N VAL A 38 -4.20 15.98 5.92
CA VAL A 38 -3.43 14.76 5.70
C VAL A 38 -2.67 14.89 4.39
N MET A 39 -1.35 14.79 4.44
CA MET A 39 -0.51 14.72 3.25
C MET A 39 -0.46 13.29 2.71
N TYR A 40 -0.71 13.14 1.41
CA TYR A 40 -0.68 11.86 0.71
C TYR A 40 -0.13 12.04 -0.70
N SER A 41 0.27 10.94 -1.34
CA SER A 41 0.66 10.94 -2.75
C SER A 41 -0.37 10.14 -3.55
N PRO A 42 -0.63 10.47 -4.82
CA PRO A 42 -1.53 9.69 -5.67
C PRO A 42 -1.12 8.22 -5.75
N GLN A 43 0.19 7.96 -5.72
CA GLN A 43 0.75 6.60 -5.76
C GLN A 43 0.71 5.89 -4.38
N ARG A 44 0.43 6.59 -3.28
CA ARG A 44 0.33 6.03 -1.92
C ARG A 44 -0.76 6.73 -1.10
N THR A 45 -1.97 6.20 -1.19
CA THR A 45 -3.14 6.66 -0.41
C THR A 45 -3.21 6.09 1.01
N TRP A 46 -2.22 5.28 1.41
CA TRP A 46 -2.14 4.68 2.75
C TRP A 46 -2.27 5.72 3.88
N ASN A 47 -1.78 6.94 3.69
CA ASN A 47 -1.89 7.99 4.70
C ASN A 47 -3.35 8.41 4.96
N LEU A 48 -4.17 8.52 3.91
CA LEU A 48 -5.61 8.79 4.02
C LEU A 48 -6.32 7.64 4.73
N MET A 49 -6.02 6.40 4.32
CA MET A 49 -6.57 5.20 4.94
C MET A 49 -6.22 5.12 6.44
N ARG A 50 -4.95 5.36 6.77
CA ARG A 50 -4.48 5.37 8.16
C ARG A 50 -5.16 6.43 9.00
N HIS A 51 -5.38 7.63 8.46
CA HIS A 51 -6.11 8.68 9.17
C HIS A 51 -7.51 8.20 9.56
N VAL A 52 -8.28 7.67 8.60
CA VAL A 52 -9.63 7.16 8.86
C VAL A 52 -9.62 6.01 9.86
N TRP A 53 -8.69 5.05 9.73
CA TRP A 53 -8.59 3.91 10.64
C TRP A 53 -8.28 4.27 12.09
N ILE A 54 -7.57 5.37 12.32
CA ILE A 54 -7.19 5.79 13.67
C ILE A 54 -8.25 6.73 14.25
N MET A 55 -8.71 7.70 13.47
CA MET A 55 -9.52 8.81 13.98
C MET A 55 -11.02 8.56 13.91
N HIS A 56 -11.49 7.78 12.94
CA HIS A 56 -12.92 7.66 12.63
C HIS A 56 -13.45 6.24 12.72
N GLN A 57 -12.58 5.25 12.93
CA GLN A 57 -12.97 3.87 13.05
C GLN A 57 -12.63 3.31 14.44
N SER A 58 -13.63 2.70 15.07
CA SER A 58 -13.51 1.95 16.32
C SER A 58 -13.07 0.51 16.09
N SER A 59 -13.55 -0.13 15.02
CA SER A 59 -13.27 -1.52 14.66
C SER A 59 -11.92 -1.67 13.94
N LYS A 60 -10.99 -2.42 14.54
CA LYS A 60 -9.62 -2.54 14.03
C LYS A 60 -9.43 -3.83 13.22
N PRO A 61 -8.73 -3.78 12.06
CA PRO A 61 -8.62 -4.93 11.14
C PRO A 61 -7.88 -6.14 11.70
N ASN A 62 -7.03 -5.95 12.71
CA ASN A 62 -6.09 -6.98 13.11
C ASN A 62 -5.98 -7.04 14.61
N GLN A 63 -5.79 -8.25 15.10
CA GLN A 63 -5.74 -8.55 16.51
C GLN A 63 -4.51 -9.41 16.83
N CYS A 64 -3.93 -9.20 18.00
CA CYS A 64 -2.93 -10.09 18.55
C CYS A 64 -3.60 -11.38 19.01
N SER A 65 -3.09 -12.53 18.56
CA SER A 65 -3.57 -13.86 18.96
C SER A 65 -3.39 -14.18 20.45
N ILE A 66 -2.49 -13.49 21.16
CA ILE A 66 -2.15 -13.81 22.55
C ILE A 66 -2.97 -13.00 23.55
N CYS A 67 -3.06 -11.68 23.37
CA CYS A 67 -3.64 -10.79 24.37
C CYS A 67 -4.90 -10.07 23.88
N GLY A 68 -5.34 -10.34 22.65
CA GLY A 68 -6.52 -9.68 22.07
C GLY A 68 -6.34 -8.20 21.72
N TYR A 69 -5.11 -7.69 21.71
CA TYR A 69 -4.82 -6.31 21.31
C TYR A 69 -5.14 -6.07 19.82
N SER A 70 -6.09 -5.17 19.54
CA SER A 70 -6.57 -4.92 18.19
C SER A 70 -6.14 -3.55 17.64
N HIS A 71 -5.48 -3.53 16.50
CA HIS A 71 -5.03 -2.32 15.81
C HIS A 71 -4.75 -2.56 14.30
N ILE A 72 -4.28 -1.53 13.59
CA ILE A 72 -3.76 -1.72 12.22
C ILE A 72 -2.48 -2.58 12.23
N LYS A 73 -2.25 -3.37 11.17
CA LYS A 73 -1.13 -4.34 11.03
C LYS A 73 0.22 -3.87 11.57
N PRO A 74 0.76 -2.70 11.19
CA PRO A 74 2.08 -2.28 11.66
C PRO A 74 2.13 -2.02 13.18
N TYR A 75 1.01 -1.65 13.81
CA TYR A 75 0.96 -1.43 15.25
C TYR A 75 0.84 -2.75 16.01
N VAL A 76 0.02 -3.70 15.53
CA VAL A 76 -0.06 -5.04 16.13
C VAL A 76 1.28 -5.76 16.04
N ARG A 77 2.01 -5.60 14.91
CA ARG A 77 3.38 -6.11 14.78
C ARG A 77 4.31 -5.54 15.85
N LYS A 78 4.37 -4.22 15.99
CA LYS A 78 5.20 -3.56 17.01
C LYS A 78 4.79 -3.95 18.43
N HIS A 79 3.50 -4.12 18.66
CA HIS A 79 2.97 -4.62 19.92
C HIS A 79 3.50 -6.04 20.20
N ILE A 80 3.46 -6.95 19.24
CA ILE A 80 4.04 -8.30 19.37
C ILE A 80 5.54 -8.22 19.65
N GLU A 81 6.28 -7.41 18.90
CA GLU A 81 7.74 -7.26 19.07
C GLU A 81 8.15 -6.70 20.44
N SER A 82 7.29 -5.88 21.06
CA SER A 82 7.59 -5.24 22.35
C SER A 82 7.02 -5.98 23.56
N GLN A 83 5.80 -6.50 23.46
CA GLN A 83 5.07 -7.13 24.57
C GLN A 83 5.17 -8.66 24.55
N HIS A 84 5.36 -9.26 23.37
CA HIS A 84 5.42 -10.71 23.17
C HIS A 84 6.74 -11.16 22.53
N LYS A 85 7.85 -10.47 22.86
CA LYS A 85 9.18 -10.72 22.30
C LYS A 85 9.67 -12.17 22.44
N HIS A 86 9.25 -12.84 23.51
CA HIS A 86 9.62 -14.23 23.83
C HIS A 86 8.54 -15.24 23.41
N ASP A 87 7.45 -14.76 22.83
CA ASP A 87 6.30 -15.57 22.49
C ASP A 87 6.30 -15.84 20.98
N SER A 88 6.94 -16.95 20.60
CA SER A 88 7.05 -17.38 19.20
C SER A 88 5.68 -17.69 18.56
N ASN A 89 4.64 -17.91 19.38
CA ASN A 89 3.26 -18.12 18.93
C ASN A 89 2.51 -16.81 18.64
N ALA A 90 3.11 -15.64 18.91
CA ALA A 90 2.48 -14.36 18.70
C ALA A 90 2.29 -14.07 17.21
N THR A 91 1.08 -14.28 16.72
CA THR A 91 0.69 -14.01 15.33
C THR A 91 -0.39 -12.93 15.25
N ILE A 92 -0.46 -12.29 14.08
CA ILE A 92 -1.49 -11.29 13.75
C ILE A 92 -2.69 -12.02 13.16
N ILE A 93 -3.83 -11.96 13.85
CA ILE A 93 -5.11 -12.44 13.33
C ILE A 93 -5.71 -11.33 12.45
N ASP A 94 -6.07 -11.69 11.22
CA ASP A 94 -6.75 -10.80 10.28
C ASP A 94 -8.26 -10.90 10.52
N LEU A 95 -8.85 -9.81 11.01
CA LEU A 95 -10.27 -9.64 11.25
C LEU A 95 -10.92 -8.82 10.13
N LYS A 96 -10.33 -8.78 8.93
CA LYS A 96 -10.95 -8.09 7.79
C LYS A 96 -12.20 -8.85 7.35
N SER A 97 -13.34 -8.37 7.82
CA SER A 97 -14.64 -8.70 7.23
C SER A 97 -14.89 -7.82 5.99
N PRO A 98 -15.54 -8.33 4.94
CA PRO A 98 -16.03 -7.49 3.84
C PRO A 98 -16.91 -6.33 4.32
N GLU A 99 -17.65 -6.52 5.41
CA GLU A 99 -18.46 -5.47 6.04
C GLU A 99 -17.56 -4.36 6.61
N LEU A 100 -16.46 -4.75 7.26
CA LEU A 100 -15.49 -3.82 7.84
C LEU A 100 -14.78 -2.98 6.75
N GLU A 101 -14.45 -3.60 5.60
CA GLU A 101 -13.91 -2.86 4.44
C GLU A 101 -14.93 -1.91 3.81
N ALA A 102 -16.21 -2.29 3.79
CA ALA A 102 -17.29 -1.44 3.28
C ALA A 102 -17.46 -0.20 4.17
N GLU A 103 -17.47 -0.37 5.49
CA GLU A 103 -17.51 0.74 6.45
C GLU A 103 -16.32 1.70 6.26
N TRP A 104 -15.12 1.19 6.02
CA TRP A 104 -13.95 2.04 5.78
C TRP A 104 -14.02 2.78 4.46
N SER A 105 -14.53 2.13 3.42
CA SER A 105 -14.72 2.75 2.12
C SER A 105 -15.73 3.90 2.22
N GLN A 106 -16.80 3.70 2.98
CA GLN A 106 -17.80 4.74 3.27
C GLN A 106 -17.19 5.91 4.07
N LEU A 107 -16.42 5.62 5.13
CA LEU A 107 -15.76 6.67 5.91
C LEU A 107 -14.71 7.44 5.10
N LEU A 108 -13.97 6.77 4.21
CA LEU A 108 -13.03 7.44 3.31
C LEU A 108 -13.74 8.37 2.33
N ASP A 109 -14.89 7.95 1.81
CA ASP A 109 -15.75 8.81 0.99
C ASP A 109 -16.33 9.98 1.80
N GLN A 110 -16.72 9.76 3.04
CA GLN A 110 -17.22 10.83 3.89
C GLN A 110 -16.12 11.83 4.27
N CYS A 111 -14.92 11.35 4.60
CA CYS A 111 -13.80 12.18 5.04
C CYS A 111 -13.16 12.96 3.89
N PHE A 112 -12.93 12.30 2.74
CA PHE A 112 -12.17 12.87 1.62
C PHE A 112 -12.99 12.94 0.32
N GLY A 113 -13.99 12.08 0.14
CA GLY A 113 -14.95 12.15 -0.98
C GLY A 113 -14.30 11.97 -2.34
N VAL A 114 -14.43 12.99 -3.19
CA VAL A 114 -13.99 12.96 -4.59
C VAL A 114 -12.49 12.66 -4.76
N THR A 115 -11.63 12.99 -3.79
CA THR A 115 -10.20 12.65 -3.82
C THR A 115 -9.96 11.14 -3.71
N TYR A 116 -10.75 10.42 -2.92
CA TYR A 116 -10.68 8.96 -2.83
C TYR A 116 -11.33 8.28 -4.06
N ARG A 117 -12.49 8.79 -4.53
CA ARG A 117 -13.19 8.25 -5.71
C ARG A 117 -12.37 8.36 -7.00
N LYS A 118 -11.66 9.47 -7.19
CA LYS A 118 -10.76 9.69 -8.35
C LYS A 118 -9.57 8.73 -8.35
N TRP A 119 -9.06 8.35 -7.18
CA TRP A 119 -8.01 7.34 -7.05
C TRP A 119 -8.49 5.93 -7.38
N LYS A 120 -9.70 5.54 -6.95
CA LYS A 120 -10.26 4.21 -7.25
C LYS A 120 -10.29 3.94 -8.76
N HIS A 121 -10.77 4.91 -9.54
CA HIS A 121 -10.82 4.82 -11.00
C HIS A 121 -9.42 4.82 -11.65
N HIS A 122 -8.53 5.73 -11.25
CA HIS A 122 -7.18 5.80 -11.84
C HIS A 122 -6.37 4.48 -11.68
N LYS A 123 -6.65 3.68 -10.65
CA LYS A 123 -6.03 2.36 -10.47
C LYS A 123 -6.51 1.33 -11.51
N GLU A 124 -7.73 1.46 -12.00
CA GLU A 124 -8.31 0.59 -13.04
C GLU A 124 -7.72 0.95 -14.42
N ASP A 125 -7.56 2.25 -14.73
CA ASP A 125 -6.95 2.70 -15.98
C ASP A 125 -5.45 2.36 -16.10
N THR A 126 -4.70 2.43 -15.00
CA THR A 126 -3.24 2.16 -15.01
C THR A 126 -2.93 0.66 -15.21
N GLN A 127 -3.92 -0.22 -15.11
CA GLN A 127 -3.77 -1.66 -15.34
C GLN A 127 -4.07 -2.08 -16.80
N HIS A 128 -4.56 -1.17 -17.66
CA HIS A 128 -4.96 -1.50 -19.03
C HIS A 128 -4.03 -0.95 -20.13
N THR A 129 -2.96 -0.23 -19.80
CA THR A 129 -1.98 0.28 -20.79
C THR A 129 -0.72 -0.58 -20.83
N GLY A 130 -0.90 -1.90 -20.95
CA GLY A 130 0.16 -2.90 -20.99
C GLY A 130 -0.22 -4.07 -21.88
N GLY A 131 -0.69 -3.80 -23.10
CA GLY A 131 -1.04 -4.84 -24.06
C GLY A 131 -1.26 -4.27 -25.45
N LEU A 132 -0.35 -4.65 -26.36
CA LEU A 132 -0.49 -4.67 -27.82
C LEU A 132 -0.32 -3.33 -28.57
N LEU A 133 0.93 -2.85 -28.66
CA LEU A 133 1.44 -2.44 -29.99
C LEU A 133 1.97 -3.72 -30.62
N PHE A 134 1.18 -4.33 -31.50
CA PHE A 134 1.70 -5.25 -32.52
C PHE A 134 1.58 -4.48 -33.83
N ASP A 135 2.73 -4.18 -34.41
CA ASP A 135 2.86 -3.78 -35.81
C ASP A 135 2.26 -4.88 -36.70
N ASP A 136 1.38 -4.51 -37.62
CA ASP A 136 1.18 -5.27 -38.87
C ASP A 136 0.96 -4.26 -40.01
N ASP A 137 2.04 -4.11 -40.77
CA ASP A 137 2.14 -3.46 -42.07
C ASP A 137 1.76 -4.48 -43.15
N GLU A 138 1.17 -4.02 -44.26
CA GLU A 138 0.69 -4.76 -45.45
C GLU A 138 -0.66 -5.51 -45.33
N LEU A 139 -1.62 -5.40 -46.24
CA LEU A 139 -1.50 -5.28 -47.70
C LEU A 139 -2.70 -4.53 -48.30
N ARG A 140 -2.39 -3.47 -49.05
CA ARG A 140 -3.23 -2.90 -50.08
C ARG A 140 -2.84 -3.59 -51.40
N GLY A 141 -3.72 -4.39 -51.99
CA GLY A 141 -3.48 -5.02 -53.30
C GLY A 141 -4.39 -6.18 -53.58
#